data_AF-A0A1H0TP02-F1
#
_entry.id   AF-A0A1H0TP02-F1
#
_cell.length_a   1.000
_cell.length_b   1.000
_cell.length_c   1.000
_cell.angle_alpha   90.00
_cell.angle_beta   90.00
_cell.angle_gamma   90.00
#
_symmetry.space_group_name_H-M   'P 1'
#
loop_
_entity.id
_entity.type
_entity.pdbx_description
1 polymer ?
#
loop_
_entity_poly.entity_id
_entity_poly.type
_entity_poly.pdbx_seq_one_letter_code
_entity_poly.pdbx_strand_id
1 'polypeptide(L)'
;MLKIGLTGNIGSGKTTVAKVFELLGIPVFYADDEAKKVMVTDAILIDALKQAFGPTSYFDDGSLNRKHIAGIVFNNEAELKKLNALVHPATFRAFDNWISNIHTAPYVIKEAALLFESDSYKMCDRSLLVSAPLENRIARVIQRDHISRTEVESREARQFTEEKKKQLANDIIVNDDRQLVIPQVLALHQQYLALAGGQESRDKSQESGKQPNI
;
A
#
# COMPACT_ATOMS: atom_id res chain seq x y z
N MET A 1 -16.02 8.00 2.70
CA MET A 1 -15.30 7.83 1.41
C MET A 1 -14.78 6.41 1.34
N LEU A 2 -15.07 5.70 0.25
CA LEU A 2 -14.65 4.33 0.02
C LEU A 2 -13.13 4.25 -0.19
N LYS A 3 -12.46 3.31 0.48
CA LYS A 3 -11.00 3.10 0.46
C LYS A 3 -10.70 1.71 -0.09
N ILE A 4 -10.00 1.66 -1.22
CA ILE A 4 -9.61 0.42 -1.88
C ILE A 4 -8.12 0.15 -1.63
N GLY A 5 -7.78 -0.98 -1.02
CA GLY A 5 -6.40 -1.42 -0.86
C GLY A 5 -5.92 -2.17 -2.11
N LEU A 6 -4.98 -1.60 -2.87
CA LEU A 6 -4.37 -2.24 -4.04
C LEU A 6 -3.09 -2.97 -3.64
N THR A 7 -3.01 -4.26 -3.92
CA THR A 7 -1.84 -5.09 -3.61
C THR A 7 -1.54 -6.11 -4.70
N GLY A 8 -0.52 -6.92 -4.50
CA GLY A 8 0.08 -7.78 -5.50
C GLY A 8 1.55 -8.02 -5.20
N ASN A 9 2.03 -9.21 -5.53
CA ASN A 9 3.41 -9.57 -5.24
C ASN A 9 4.40 -8.78 -6.10
N ILE A 10 5.69 -8.83 -5.80
CA ILE A 10 6.72 -8.14 -6.59
C ILE A 10 6.58 -8.54 -8.07
N GLY A 11 6.70 -7.58 -8.99
CA GLY A 11 6.59 -7.83 -10.43
C GLY A 11 5.16 -8.05 -10.99
N SER A 12 4.11 -8.02 -10.14
CA SER A 12 2.72 -8.22 -10.59
C SER A 12 2.15 -7.11 -11.48
N GLY A 13 2.71 -5.91 -11.45
CA GLY A 13 2.23 -4.77 -12.23
C GLY A 13 1.23 -3.86 -11.49
N LYS A 14 1.22 -3.88 -10.14
CA LYS A 14 0.44 -2.95 -9.30
C LYS A 14 0.50 -1.50 -9.78
N THR A 15 1.70 -0.98 -10.01
CA THR A 15 1.90 0.41 -10.47
C THR A 15 1.24 0.67 -11.82
N THR A 16 1.20 -0.31 -12.72
CA THR A 16 0.47 -0.18 -13.99
C THR A 16 -1.02 -0.06 -13.75
N VAL A 17 -1.60 -0.92 -12.90
CA VAL A 17 -3.02 -0.87 -12.53
C VAL A 17 -3.36 0.45 -11.83
N ALA A 18 -2.54 0.88 -10.87
CA ALA A 18 -2.68 2.15 -10.16
C ALA A 18 -2.74 3.34 -11.13
N LYS A 19 -1.80 3.40 -12.09
CA LYS A 19 -1.77 4.45 -13.12
C LYS A 19 -3.03 4.48 -13.98
N VAL A 20 -3.62 3.33 -14.29
CA VAL A 20 -4.89 3.32 -15.05
C VAL A 20 -6.02 3.93 -14.21
N PHE A 21 -6.09 3.65 -12.90
CA PHE A 21 -7.05 4.32 -12.01
C PHE A 21 -6.78 5.83 -11.88
N GLU A 22 -5.51 6.25 -11.80
CA GLU A 22 -5.14 7.68 -11.79
C GLU A 22 -5.62 8.40 -13.05
N LEU A 23 -5.48 7.77 -14.23
CA LEU A 23 -5.99 8.31 -15.49
C LEU A 23 -7.52 8.43 -15.52
N LEU A 24 -8.23 7.66 -14.70
CA LEU A 24 -9.68 7.76 -14.50
C LEU A 24 -10.05 8.79 -13.41
N GLY A 25 -9.08 9.57 -12.92
CA GLY A 25 -9.29 10.62 -11.92
C GLY A 25 -9.35 10.12 -10.47
N ILE A 26 -8.91 8.89 -10.21
CA ILE A 26 -8.91 8.30 -8.86
C ILE A 26 -7.57 8.53 -8.17
N PRO A 27 -7.54 9.21 -7.02
CA PRO A 27 -6.30 9.42 -6.27
C PRO A 27 -5.73 8.09 -5.75
N VAL A 28 -4.42 7.92 -5.88
CA VAL A 28 -3.67 6.78 -5.36
C VAL A 28 -2.64 7.24 -4.33
N PHE A 29 -2.65 6.60 -3.17
CA PHE A 29 -1.63 6.73 -2.15
C PHE A 29 -0.66 5.55 -2.23
N TYR A 30 0.61 5.82 -2.53
CA TYR A 30 1.66 4.82 -2.60
C TYR A 30 2.33 4.64 -1.23
N ALA A 31 1.90 3.65 -0.47
CA ALA A 31 2.33 3.47 0.91
C ALA A 31 3.83 3.16 1.03
N ASP A 32 4.40 2.41 0.08
CA ASP A 32 5.82 2.03 0.09
C ASP A 32 6.74 3.25 -0.12
N ASP A 33 6.29 4.25 -0.88
CA ASP A 33 7.04 5.49 -1.10
C ASP A 33 6.81 6.49 0.04
N GLU A 34 5.57 6.60 0.54
CA GLU A 34 5.29 7.46 1.69
C GLU A 34 6.00 6.94 2.96
N ALA A 35 6.14 5.63 3.13
CA ALA A 35 6.94 5.04 4.22
C ALA A 35 8.40 5.50 4.19
N LYS A 36 9.01 5.66 3.01
CA LYS A 36 10.39 6.19 2.89
C LYS A 36 10.45 7.68 3.18
N LYS A 37 9.40 8.42 2.81
CA LYS A 37 9.31 9.86 2.99
C LYS A 37 9.11 10.23 4.46
N VAL A 38 8.18 9.56 5.15
CA VAL A 38 7.91 9.84 6.57
C VAL A 38 9.12 9.59 7.47
N MET A 39 10.04 8.70 7.08
CA MET A 39 11.31 8.52 7.80
C MET A 39 12.19 9.77 7.85
N VAL A 40 11.97 10.77 6.98
CA VAL A 40 12.74 12.02 7.00
C VAL A 40 11.87 13.27 7.17
N THR A 41 10.53 13.12 7.18
CA THR A 41 9.61 14.25 7.35
C THR A 41 8.76 14.18 8.61
N ASP A 42 8.56 13.01 9.21
CA ASP A 42 7.78 12.85 10.45
C ASP A 42 8.71 12.93 11.67
N ALA A 43 8.66 14.06 12.37
CA ALA A 43 9.52 14.32 13.53
C ALA A 43 9.38 13.28 14.64
N ILE A 44 8.15 12.79 14.87
CA ILE A 44 7.86 11.77 15.89
C ILE A 44 8.59 10.46 15.54
N LEU A 45 8.53 10.06 14.26
CA LEU A 45 9.23 8.88 13.77
C LEU A 45 10.76 9.06 13.81
N ILE A 46 11.27 10.22 13.42
CA ILE A 46 12.71 10.52 13.44
C ILE A 46 13.26 10.34 14.86
N ASP A 47 12.61 10.94 15.85
CA ASP A 47 13.04 10.85 17.25
C ASP A 47 12.96 9.41 17.77
N ALA A 48 11.87 8.70 17.46
CA ALA A 48 11.73 7.29 17.83
C ALA A 48 12.82 6.40 17.21
N LEU A 49 13.21 6.66 15.96
CA LEU A 49 14.28 5.92 15.28
C LEU A 49 15.66 6.23 15.87
N LYS A 50 15.95 7.49 16.22
CA LYS A 50 17.18 7.86 16.93
C LYS A 50 17.27 7.19 18.30
N GLN A 51 16.17 7.10 19.03
CA GLN A 51 16.12 6.40 20.32
C GLN A 51 16.30 4.89 20.15
N ALA A 52 15.67 4.29 19.13
CA ALA A 52 15.67 2.85 18.92
C ALA A 52 16.96 2.31 18.32
N PHE A 53 17.61 3.05 17.42
CA PHE A 53 18.74 2.60 16.59
C PHE A 53 19.99 3.49 16.70
N GLY A 54 19.96 4.46 17.62
CA GLY A 54 21.06 5.37 17.91
C GLY A 54 21.04 6.66 17.06
N PRO A 55 21.75 7.72 17.50
CA PRO A 55 21.77 9.00 16.81
C PRO A 55 22.37 8.91 15.41
N THR A 56 23.27 7.95 15.16
CA THR A 56 23.90 7.68 13.85
C THR A 56 22.93 7.13 12.80
N SER A 57 21.67 6.89 13.17
CA SER A 57 20.58 6.56 12.25
C SER A 57 20.30 7.69 11.25
N TYR A 58 20.70 8.91 11.56
CA TYR A 58 20.60 10.07 10.69
C TYR A 58 21.95 10.76 10.56
N PHE A 59 22.17 11.39 9.42
CA PHE A 59 23.28 12.30 9.21
C PHE A 59 22.95 13.69 9.75
N ASP A 60 23.96 14.55 9.88
CA ASP A 60 23.81 15.92 10.40
C ASP A 60 22.91 16.79 9.53
N ASP A 61 22.77 16.47 8.24
CA ASP A 61 21.86 17.13 7.30
C ASP A 61 20.39 16.66 7.43
N GLY A 62 20.10 15.77 8.37
CA GLY A 62 18.77 15.21 8.61
C GLY A 62 18.39 14.04 7.71
N SER A 63 19.24 13.64 6.78
CA SER A 63 18.98 12.48 5.91
C SER A 63 19.16 11.15 6.66
N LEU A 64 18.34 10.15 6.31
CA LEU A 64 18.40 8.83 6.94
C LEU A 64 19.67 8.08 6.52
N ASN A 65 20.45 7.60 7.49
CA ASN A 65 21.58 6.71 7.26
C ASN A 65 21.07 5.28 7.00
N ARG A 66 20.61 5.03 5.77
CA ARG A 66 20.04 3.75 5.34
C ARG A 66 21.03 2.59 5.52
N LYS A 67 22.32 2.83 5.34
CA LYS A 67 23.36 1.80 5.50
C LYS A 67 23.48 1.35 6.96
N HIS A 68 23.44 2.30 7.91
CA HIS A 68 23.45 2.01 9.35
C HIS A 68 22.22 1.20 9.75
N ILE A 69 21.02 1.68 9.41
CA ILE A 69 19.77 0.97 9.73
C ILE A 69 19.75 -0.43 9.08
N ALA A 70 20.10 -0.53 7.79
CA ALA A 70 20.15 -1.82 7.10
C ALA A 70 21.14 -2.78 7.76
N GLY A 71 22.31 -2.30 8.19
CA GLY A 71 23.29 -3.10 8.92
C GLY A 71 22.75 -3.70 10.22
N ILE A 72 21.81 -3.02 10.89
CA ILE A 72 21.15 -3.50 12.10
C ILE A 72 20.03 -4.50 11.76
N VAL A 73 19.17 -4.20 10.78
CA VAL A 73 17.94 -4.97 10.55
C VAL A 73 18.05 -6.12 9.55
N PHE A 74 19.06 -6.14 8.67
CA PHE A 74 19.10 -7.05 7.50
C PHE A 74 19.07 -8.54 7.88
N ASN A 75 19.70 -8.92 9.00
CA ASN A 75 19.73 -10.29 9.52
C ASN A 75 19.17 -10.40 10.95
N ASN A 76 18.39 -9.41 11.39
CA ASN A 76 17.79 -9.40 12.72
C ASN A 76 16.29 -9.15 12.62
N GLU A 77 15.52 -10.24 12.64
CA GLU A 77 14.06 -10.21 12.52
C GLU A 77 13.40 -9.38 13.64
N ALA A 78 13.93 -9.43 14.85
CA ALA A 78 13.41 -8.66 15.99
C ALA A 78 13.59 -7.15 15.76
N GLU A 79 14.76 -6.72 15.29
CA GLU A 79 15.02 -5.31 14.99
C GLU A 79 14.26 -4.84 13.74
N LEU A 80 14.10 -5.70 12.74
CA LEU A 80 13.25 -5.41 11.58
C LEU A 80 11.78 -5.22 12.00
N LYS A 81 11.27 -6.08 12.89
CA LYS A 81 9.93 -5.95 13.45
C LYS A 81 9.78 -4.66 14.26
N LYS A 82 10.79 -4.29 15.04
CA LYS A 82 10.84 -3.02 15.79
C LYS A 82 10.82 -1.82 14.84
N LEU A 83 11.63 -1.83 13.79
CA LEU A 83 11.64 -0.78 12.76
C LEU A 83 10.24 -0.63 12.14
N ASN A 84 9.65 -1.74 11.70
CA ASN A 84 8.31 -1.74 11.10
C ASN A 84 7.24 -1.23 12.07
N ALA A 85 7.31 -1.60 13.35
CA ALA A 85 6.38 -1.13 14.38
C ALA A 85 6.45 0.39 14.63
N LEU A 86 7.59 1.02 14.36
CA LEU A 86 7.73 2.48 14.41
C LEU A 86 7.23 3.15 13.12
N VAL A 87 7.55 2.57 11.96
CA VAL A 87 7.24 3.15 10.65
C VAL A 87 5.76 3.05 10.33
N HIS A 88 5.10 1.92 10.60
CA HIS A 88 3.70 1.71 10.22
C HIS A 88 2.74 2.77 10.80
N PRO A 89 2.80 3.13 12.09
CA PRO A 89 1.98 4.22 12.63
C PRO A 89 2.21 5.56 11.92
N ALA A 90 3.44 5.89 11.53
CA ALA A 90 3.74 7.12 10.80
C ALA A 90 3.14 7.10 9.38
N THR A 91 3.26 5.98 8.67
CA THR A 91 2.61 5.80 7.36
C THR A 91 1.08 5.86 7.46
N PHE A 92 0.49 5.35 8.54
CA PHE A 92 -0.95 5.43 8.77
C PHE A 92 -1.40 6.88 9.00
N ARG A 93 -0.69 7.65 9.83
CA ARG A 93 -0.95 9.10 9.98
C ARG A 93 -0.83 9.85 8.65
N ALA A 94 0.20 9.52 7.85
CA ALA A 94 0.38 10.14 6.54
C ALA A 94 -0.79 9.82 5.59
N PHE A 95 -1.31 8.60 5.62
CA PHE A 95 -2.49 8.20 4.86
C PHE A 95 -3.75 8.95 5.31
N ASP A 96 -3.99 9.04 6.61
CA ASP A 96 -5.16 9.75 7.15
C ASP A 96 -5.11 11.26 6.80
N ASN A 97 -3.93 11.87 6.94
CA ASN A 97 -3.69 13.25 6.51
C ASN A 97 -3.93 13.41 5.00
N TRP A 98 -3.40 12.51 4.17
CA TRP A 98 -3.59 12.56 2.73
C TRP A 98 -5.06 12.46 2.34
N ILE A 99 -5.82 11.52 2.92
CA ILE A 99 -7.27 11.37 2.68
C ILE A 99 -8.03 12.64 3.09
N SER A 100 -7.68 13.26 4.22
CA SER A 100 -8.40 14.44 4.72
C SER A 100 -8.40 15.62 3.74
N ASN A 101 -7.44 15.65 2.81
CA ASN A 101 -7.30 16.68 1.77
C ASN A 101 -8.05 16.33 0.46
N ILE A 102 -8.74 15.19 0.41
CA ILE A 102 -9.47 14.73 -0.78
C ILE A 102 -10.96 14.95 -0.55
N HIS A 103 -11.56 15.82 -1.36
CA HIS A 103 -12.96 16.20 -1.20
C HIS A 103 -13.87 15.77 -2.35
N THR A 104 -13.31 15.56 -3.54
CA THR A 104 -14.09 15.40 -4.78
C THR A 104 -14.00 14.00 -5.39
N ALA A 105 -13.10 13.16 -4.92
CA ALA A 105 -12.95 11.81 -5.45
C ALA A 105 -14.03 10.88 -4.86
N PRO A 106 -14.70 10.05 -5.68
CA PRO A 106 -15.72 9.13 -5.20
C PRO A 106 -15.13 8.04 -4.29
N TYR A 107 -13.89 7.65 -4.55
CA TYR A 107 -13.12 6.71 -3.73
C TYR A 107 -11.63 6.97 -3.92
N VAL A 108 -10.82 6.34 -3.07
CA VAL A 108 -9.35 6.42 -3.12
C VAL A 108 -8.73 5.04 -3.12
N ILE A 109 -7.50 4.95 -3.62
CA ILE A 109 -6.72 3.71 -3.61
C ILE A 109 -5.51 3.87 -2.70
N LYS A 110 -5.27 2.87 -1.85
CA LYS A 110 -4.05 2.71 -1.06
C LYS A 110 -3.24 1.56 -1.65
N GLU A 111 -2.17 1.88 -2.37
CA GLU A 111 -1.28 0.88 -2.95
C GLU A 111 -0.19 0.48 -1.94
N ALA A 112 -0.04 -0.83 -1.70
CA ALA A 112 1.01 -1.38 -0.86
C ALA A 112 1.37 -2.82 -1.25
N ALA A 113 2.67 -3.12 -1.38
CA ALA A 113 3.11 -4.49 -1.65
C ALA A 113 2.81 -5.46 -0.48
N LEU A 114 2.89 -4.95 0.75
CA LEU A 114 2.70 -5.69 2.00
C LEU A 114 1.35 -5.40 2.67
N LEU A 115 0.30 -5.14 1.87
CA LEU A 115 -1.00 -4.68 2.35
C LEU A 115 -1.60 -5.62 3.43
N PHE A 116 -1.51 -6.94 3.23
CA PHE A 116 -2.05 -7.94 4.16
C PHE A 116 -1.08 -8.23 5.29
N GLU A 117 0.21 -8.32 4.99
CA GLU A 117 1.29 -8.64 5.92
C GLU A 117 1.45 -7.58 7.01
N SER A 118 1.19 -6.31 6.67
CA SER A 118 1.24 -5.17 7.58
C SER A 118 -0.10 -4.84 8.25
N ASP A 119 -1.14 -5.65 8.03
CA ASP A 119 -2.52 -5.35 8.45
C ASP A 119 -3.10 -4.03 7.90
N SER A 120 -2.43 -3.40 6.94
CA SER A 120 -2.81 -2.12 6.33
C SER A 120 -4.15 -2.19 5.59
N TYR A 121 -4.57 -3.39 5.14
CA TYR A 121 -5.90 -3.63 4.59
C TYR A 121 -7.05 -3.31 5.56
N LYS A 122 -6.81 -3.34 6.88
CA LYS A 122 -7.83 -3.00 7.90
C LYS A 122 -8.25 -1.53 7.86
N MET A 123 -7.44 -0.68 7.22
CA MET A 123 -7.79 0.72 6.96
C MET A 123 -8.56 0.91 5.65
N CYS A 124 -8.82 -0.17 4.92
CA CYS A 124 -9.52 -0.16 3.64
C CYS A 124 -10.88 -0.87 3.78
N ASP A 125 -11.86 -0.45 2.98
CA ASP A 125 -13.19 -1.08 2.94
C ASP A 125 -13.19 -2.33 2.06
N ARG A 126 -12.27 -2.39 1.09
CA ARG A 126 -12.14 -3.46 0.11
C ARG A 126 -10.70 -3.58 -0.37
N SER A 127 -10.31 -4.75 -0.84
CA SER A 127 -8.98 -5.04 -1.33
C SER A 127 -8.99 -5.59 -2.77
N LEU A 128 -8.05 -5.10 -3.57
CA LEU A 128 -7.83 -5.47 -4.96
C LEU A 128 -6.43 -6.08 -5.10
N LEU A 129 -6.37 -7.33 -5.54
CA LEU A 129 -5.12 -8.04 -5.84
C LEU A 129 -4.82 -7.98 -7.34
N VAL A 130 -3.61 -7.53 -7.69
CA VAL A 130 -3.03 -7.74 -9.03
C VAL A 130 -2.25 -9.04 -9.02
N SER A 131 -2.78 -10.03 -9.74
CA SER A 131 -2.19 -11.36 -9.87
C SER A 131 -1.42 -11.48 -11.19
N ALA A 132 -0.29 -12.19 -11.15
CA ALA A 132 0.48 -12.52 -12.35
C ALA A 132 1.32 -13.78 -12.12
N PRO A 133 1.54 -14.61 -13.17
CA PRO A 133 2.37 -15.81 -13.06
C PRO A 133 3.76 -15.49 -12.51
N LEU A 134 4.27 -16.34 -11.61
CA LEU A 134 5.56 -16.13 -10.94
C LEU A 134 6.69 -15.88 -11.94
N GLU A 135 6.75 -16.64 -13.03
CA GLU A 135 7.79 -16.48 -14.06
C GLU A 135 7.74 -15.12 -14.74
N ASN A 136 6.55 -14.63 -15.10
CA ASN A 136 6.38 -13.28 -15.67
C ASN A 136 6.83 -12.23 -14.67
N ARG A 137 6.47 -12.38 -13.39
CA ARG A 137 6.86 -11.46 -12.32
C ARG A 137 8.39 -11.42 -12.14
N ILE A 138 9.04 -12.57 -12.11
CA ILE A 138 10.50 -12.69 -12.02
C ILE A 138 11.16 -12.00 -13.21
N ALA A 139 10.75 -12.34 -14.43
CA ALA A 139 11.30 -11.76 -15.66
C ALA A 139 11.20 -10.22 -15.67
N ARG A 140 10.03 -9.67 -15.30
CA ARG A 140 9.80 -8.21 -15.22
C ARG A 140 10.73 -7.54 -14.21
N VAL A 141 10.96 -8.14 -13.05
CA VAL A 141 11.83 -7.56 -12.01
C VAL A 141 13.30 -7.60 -12.43
N ILE A 142 13.76 -8.72 -12.99
CA ILE A 142 15.14 -8.83 -13.53
C ILE A 142 15.38 -7.78 -14.60
N GLN A 143 14.45 -7.62 -15.54
CA GLN A 143 14.58 -6.65 -16.62
C GLN A 143 14.60 -5.20 -16.13
N ARG A 144 13.78 -4.87 -15.11
CA ARG A 144 13.64 -3.51 -14.58
C ARG A 144 14.77 -3.12 -13.61
N ASP A 145 15.12 -4.01 -12.69
CA ASP A 145 16.01 -3.71 -11.57
C ASP A 145 17.45 -4.18 -11.82
N HIS A 146 17.70 -4.96 -12.88
CA HIS A 146 19.01 -5.56 -13.21
C HIS A 146 19.61 -6.40 -12.07
N ILE A 147 18.76 -7.15 -11.36
CA ILE A 147 19.16 -8.04 -10.25
C ILE A 147 19.02 -9.52 -10.63
N SER A 148 19.66 -10.40 -9.85
CA SER A 148 19.59 -11.85 -10.07
C SER A 148 18.22 -12.44 -9.71
N ARG A 149 17.88 -13.60 -10.29
CA ARG A 149 16.68 -14.37 -9.93
C ARG A 149 16.61 -14.64 -8.42
N THR A 150 17.72 -15.04 -7.82
CA THR A 150 17.82 -15.33 -6.37
C THR A 150 17.46 -14.11 -5.53
N GLU A 151 17.87 -12.91 -5.93
CA GLU A 151 17.47 -11.67 -5.25
C GLU A 151 15.98 -11.38 -5.39
N VAL A 152 15.38 -11.65 -6.56
CA VAL A 152 13.93 -11.52 -6.75
C VAL A 152 13.17 -12.50 -5.85
N GLU A 153 13.59 -13.77 -5.83
CA GLU A 153 13.00 -14.82 -4.99
C GLU A 153 13.12 -14.50 -3.50
N SER A 154 14.26 -13.94 -3.07
CA SER A 154 14.44 -13.48 -1.69
C SER A 154 13.46 -12.36 -1.31
N ARG A 155 13.16 -11.45 -2.24
CA ARG A 155 12.14 -10.40 -2.03
C ARG A 155 10.73 -10.96 -2.03
N GLU A 156 10.43 -11.91 -2.91
CA GLU A 156 9.14 -12.62 -2.97
C GLU A 156 8.87 -13.37 -1.66
N ALA A 157 9.87 -14.05 -1.11
CA ALA A 157 9.75 -14.84 0.12
C ALA A 157 9.37 -14.02 1.37
N ARG A 158 9.52 -12.69 1.32
CA ARG A 158 9.10 -11.78 2.40
C ARG A 158 7.61 -11.41 2.32
N GLN A 159 6.92 -11.84 1.27
CA GLN A 159 5.51 -11.56 1.02
C GLN A 159 4.69 -12.84 1.27
N PHE A 160 3.41 -12.68 1.58
CA PHE A 160 2.49 -13.80 1.53
C PHE A 160 2.44 -14.39 0.13
N THR A 161 2.23 -15.70 0.06
CA THR A 161 2.03 -16.41 -1.21
C THR A 161 0.85 -15.80 -1.96
N GLU A 162 0.91 -15.82 -3.29
CA GLU A 162 -0.17 -15.27 -4.11
C GLU A 162 -1.51 -15.95 -3.79
N GLU A 163 -1.51 -17.27 -3.58
CA GLU A 163 -2.71 -18.02 -3.17
C GLU A 163 -3.30 -17.53 -1.85
N LYS A 164 -2.47 -17.23 -0.86
CA LYS A 164 -2.93 -16.63 0.39
C LYS A 164 -3.52 -15.24 0.15
N LYS A 165 -2.92 -14.43 -0.72
CA LYS A 165 -3.49 -13.11 -1.06
C LYS A 165 -4.81 -13.23 -1.82
N LYS A 166 -4.96 -14.21 -2.72
CA LYS A 166 -6.23 -14.48 -3.44
C LYS A 166 -7.36 -14.82 -2.48
N GLN A 167 -7.08 -15.57 -1.41
CA GLN A 167 -8.07 -15.89 -0.37
C GLN A 167 -8.51 -14.67 0.46
N LEU A 168 -7.64 -13.66 0.60
CA LEU A 168 -7.90 -12.46 1.39
C LEU A 168 -8.50 -11.32 0.55
N ALA A 169 -8.22 -11.31 -0.75
CA ALA A 169 -8.63 -10.25 -1.66
C ALA A 169 -10.13 -10.30 -1.98
N ASN A 170 -10.74 -9.13 -2.13
CA ASN A 170 -12.14 -9.05 -2.53
C ASN A 170 -12.30 -9.03 -4.06
N ASP A 171 -11.35 -8.42 -4.75
CA ASP A 171 -11.30 -8.37 -6.21
C ASP A 171 -9.92 -8.77 -6.72
N ILE A 172 -9.86 -9.26 -7.96
CA ILE A 172 -8.63 -9.69 -8.60
C ILE A 172 -8.57 -9.10 -10.02
N ILE A 173 -7.43 -8.51 -10.36
CA ILE A 173 -7.01 -8.23 -11.74
C ILE A 173 -5.95 -9.26 -12.12
N VAL A 174 -6.11 -9.88 -13.29
CA VAL A 174 -5.13 -10.78 -13.87
C VAL A 174 -4.26 -10.02 -14.88
N ASN A 175 -2.96 -9.97 -14.61
CA ASN A 175 -1.95 -9.33 -15.44
C ASN A 175 -0.91 -10.37 -15.93
N ASP A 176 -1.40 -11.35 -16.68
CA ASP A 176 -0.70 -12.55 -17.16
C ASP A 176 -0.06 -12.42 -18.56
N ASP A 177 0.00 -11.21 -19.11
CA ASP A 177 0.43 -10.90 -20.49
C ASP A 177 -0.44 -11.56 -21.59
N ARG A 178 -1.62 -12.09 -21.23
CA ARG A 178 -2.60 -12.66 -22.17
C ARG A 178 -3.90 -11.88 -22.15
N GLN A 179 -4.31 -11.44 -20.97
CA GLN A 179 -5.53 -10.67 -20.76
C GLN A 179 -5.21 -9.18 -20.72
N LEU A 180 -6.10 -8.38 -21.31
CA LEU A 180 -6.00 -6.92 -21.23
C LEU A 180 -6.35 -6.47 -19.81
N VAL A 181 -5.48 -5.66 -19.21
CA VAL A 181 -5.69 -5.10 -17.86
C VAL A 181 -6.73 -3.98 -17.87
N ILE A 182 -6.74 -3.13 -18.90
CA ILE A 182 -7.61 -1.93 -18.95
C ILE A 182 -9.10 -2.29 -18.82
N PRO A 183 -9.66 -3.25 -19.57
CA PRO A 183 -11.07 -3.62 -19.41
C PRO A 183 -11.43 -4.10 -18.00
N GLN A 184 -10.52 -4.83 -17.33
CA GLN A 184 -10.71 -5.28 -15.95
C GLN A 184 -10.74 -4.10 -14.98
N VAL A 185 -9.82 -3.13 -15.15
CA VAL A 185 -9.80 -1.88 -14.36
C VAL A 185 -11.08 -1.09 -14.57
N LEU A 186 -11.57 -0.95 -15.80
CA LEU A 186 -12.81 -0.23 -16.11
C LEU A 186 -14.03 -0.88 -15.44
N ALA A 187 -14.12 -2.21 -15.47
CA ALA A 187 -15.19 -2.94 -14.80
C ALA A 187 -15.18 -2.70 -13.28
N LEU A 188 -14.00 -2.81 -12.64
CA LEU A 188 -13.85 -2.56 -11.21
C LEU A 188 -14.08 -1.10 -10.86
N HIS A 189 -13.67 -0.15 -11.69
CA HIS A 189 -13.95 1.26 -11.51
C HIS A 189 -15.46 1.52 -11.43
N GLN A 190 -16.25 0.96 -12.35
CA GLN A 190 -17.72 1.09 -12.31
C GLN A 190 -18.31 0.47 -11.03
N GLN A 191 -17.80 -0.71 -10.62
CA GLN A 191 -18.21 -1.34 -9.37
C GLN A 191 -17.90 -0.46 -8.15
N TYR A 192 -16.71 0.16 -8.09
CA TYR A 192 -16.31 1.03 -6.99
C TYR A 192 -17.08 2.35 -6.97
N LEU A 193 -17.41 2.92 -8.12
CA LEU A 193 -18.33 4.08 -8.21
C LEU A 193 -19.70 3.74 -7.63
N ALA A 194 -20.27 2.59 -7.99
CA ALA A 194 -21.56 2.15 -7.46
C ALA A 194 -21.53 1.94 -5.94
N LEU A 195 -20.46 1.32 -5.43
CA LEU A 195 -20.26 1.12 -3.99
C LEU A 195 -20.10 2.44 -3.22
N ALA A 196 -19.35 3.40 -3.79
CA ALA A 196 -19.17 4.73 -3.19
C ALA A 196 -20.51 5.50 -3.09
N GLY A 197 -21.31 5.52 -4.16
CA GLY A 197 -22.63 6.17 -4.15
C GLY A 197 -23.65 5.48 -3.22
N GLY A 198 -23.50 4.17 -3.00
CA GLY A 198 -24.31 3.41 -2.05
C GLY A 198 -23.98 3.69 -0.58
N GLN A 199 -22.77 4.15 -0.25
CA GLN A 199 -22.40 4.55 1.12
C GLN A 199 -22.98 5.91 1.50
N GLU A 200 -22.97 6.89 0.60
CA GLU A 200 -23.53 8.23 0.84
C GLU A 200 -25.04 8.20 1.16
N SER A 201 -25.76 7.24 0.59
CA SER A 201 -27.19 7.05 0.84
C SER A 201 -27.49 6.39 2.19
N ARG A 202 -26.59 5.54 2.72
CA ARG A 202 -26.74 4.94 4.06
C ARG A 202 -26.40 5.93 5.18
N ASP A 203 -25.36 6.73 5.03
CA ASP A 203 -24.95 7.71 6.06
C ASP A 203 -26.03 8.79 6.27
N LYS A 204 -26.63 9.31 5.19
CA LYS A 204 -27.76 10.26 5.26
C LYS A 204 -29.01 9.67 5.94
N SER A 205 -29.23 8.37 5.81
CA SER A 205 -30.36 7.67 6.43
C SER A 205 -30.17 7.47 7.93
N GLN A 206 -28.92 7.38 8.41
CA GLN A 206 -28.62 7.22 9.83
C GLN A 206 -28.59 8.55 10.59
N GLU A 207 -28.20 9.66 9.94
CA GLU A 207 -28.25 11.00 10.56
C GLU A 207 -29.69 11.54 10.70
N SER A 208 -30.59 11.21 9.78
CA SER A 208 -32.00 11.63 9.83
C SER A 208 -32.84 10.90 10.89
N GLY A 209 -32.31 9.86 11.55
CA GLY A 209 -32.97 9.11 12.61
C GLY A 209 -32.73 9.62 14.04
N LYS A 210 -31.89 10.64 14.24
CA LYS A 210 -31.70 11.27 15.57
C LYS A 210 -32.64 12.48 15.71
N GLN A 211 -33.90 12.23 16.05
CA GLN A 211 -34.75 13.27 16.63
C GLN A 211 -34.19 13.69 18.00
N PRO A 212 -34.08 14.99 18.30
CA PRO A 212 -33.74 15.44 19.65
C PRO A 212 -34.93 15.15 20.56
N ASN A 213 -34.74 14.27 21.55
CA ASN A 213 -35.66 14.18 22.68
C ASN A 213 -35.63 15.54 23.41
N ILE A 214 -36.76 16.25 23.34
CA ILE A 214 -37.08 17.42 24.17
C ILE A 214 -37.50 16.91 25.55
#